data_AF-A0A535QE72-F1
#
_entry.id   AF-A0A535QE72-F1
#
_cell.length_a   1.000
_cell.length_b   1.000
_cell.length_c   1.000
_cell.angle_alpha   90.00
_cell.angle_beta   90.00
_cell.angle_gamma   90.00
#
_symmetry.space_group_name_H-M   'P 1'
#
loop_
_entity.id
_entity.type
_entity.pdbx_description
1 polymer ?
#
loop_
_entity_poly.entity_id
_entity_poly.type
_entity_poly.pdbx_seq_one_letter_code
_entity_poly.pdbx_strand_id
1 'polypeptide(L)'
;MAVVFGSYINPDSNESTGCSPAYFAGDALNTYDGVKAPGGCSNGILLSISNDGGLTFSGGSTDPRRLTSVTPSAAQGGTDQFWPWAAFTLGGTLVVSYYDRQYGSDEFTGFSDVSMAASRDLVHFSATRITSSSMPPPSQFEGTFYGDYAGLSAAGGAIHPIWADTRTAELFLCPGTGTPLHPPAVCTGSAPNANPANNQEIFTVIVPSPFGGG
;
A
#
# COMPACT_ATOMS: atom_id res chain seq x y z
N MET A 1 -0.95 -13.34 -17.80
CA MET A 1 -0.98 -11.94 -17.31
C MET A 1 -1.52 -11.95 -15.88
N ALA A 2 -1.09 -11.02 -15.04
CA ALA A 2 -1.57 -10.89 -13.66
C ALA A 2 -2.05 -9.46 -13.42
N VAL A 3 -3.15 -9.33 -12.68
CA VAL A 3 -3.69 -8.07 -12.18
C VAL A 3 -3.80 -8.18 -10.67
N VAL A 4 -3.30 -7.17 -9.97
CA VAL A 4 -3.47 -7.02 -8.53
C VAL A 4 -4.44 -5.88 -8.25
N PHE A 5 -5.28 -6.04 -7.22
CA PHE A 5 -6.26 -5.03 -6.88
C PHE A 5 -6.61 -5.08 -5.39
N GLY A 6 -6.95 -3.92 -4.82
CA GLY A 6 -7.48 -3.84 -3.47
C GLY A 6 -8.93 -4.31 -3.42
N SER A 7 -9.27 -5.09 -2.39
CA SER A 7 -10.64 -5.51 -2.13
C SER A 7 -10.91 -5.67 -0.63
N TYR A 8 -12.00 -5.03 -0.18
CA TYR A 8 -12.62 -5.32 1.11
C TYR A 8 -13.38 -6.65 1.13
N ILE A 9 -13.53 -7.28 -0.03
CA ILE A 9 -14.05 -8.64 -0.20
C ILE A 9 -12.85 -9.52 -0.53
N ASN A 10 -12.33 -10.26 0.43
CA ASN A 10 -11.12 -11.03 0.34
C ASN A 10 -11.22 -12.29 1.24
N PRO A 11 -10.24 -13.21 1.20
CA PRO A 11 -10.29 -14.44 2.01
C PRO A 11 -10.41 -14.21 3.53
N ASP A 12 -10.02 -13.04 4.02
CA ASP A 12 -10.08 -12.68 5.44
C ASP A 12 -11.33 -11.87 5.80
N SER A 13 -12.17 -11.52 4.82
CA SER A 13 -13.44 -10.82 5.07
C SER A 13 -14.33 -11.67 5.98
N ASN A 14 -14.76 -11.08 7.09
CA ASN A 14 -15.69 -11.70 8.03
C ASN A 14 -16.97 -10.86 8.13
N GLU A 15 -18.02 -11.27 7.43
CA GLU A 15 -19.28 -10.51 7.38
C GLU A 15 -20.00 -10.44 8.72
N SER A 16 -19.62 -11.29 9.69
CA SER A 16 -20.18 -11.24 11.04
C SER A 16 -19.70 -10.02 11.86
N THR A 17 -18.65 -9.32 11.43
CA THR A 17 -18.13 -8.12 12.12
C THR A 17 -18.73 -6.80 11.62
N GLY A 18 -19.82 -6.86 10.85
CA GLY A 18 -20.59 -5.68 10.48
C GLY A 18 -20.18 -4.99 9.18
N CYS A 19 -19.40 -5.66 8.33
CA CYS A 19 -19.23 -5.24 6.94
C CYS A 19 -19.35 -6.42 5.98
N SER A 20 -20.27 -6.30 5.02
CA SER A 20 -20.57 -7.33 4.03
C SER A 20 -20.36 -6.79 2.63
N PRO A 21 -19.92 -7.62 1.67
CA PRO A 21 -19.84 -7.20 0.28
C PRO A 21 -21.15 -6.59 -0.22
N ALA A 22 -21.09 -5.38 -0.77
CA ALA A 22 -22.26 -4.68 -1.28
C ALA A 22 -22.36 -4.82 -2.79
N TYR A 23 -21.67 -3.95 -3.54
CA TYR A 23 -21.66 -3.97 -5.00
C TYR A 23 -20.40 -3.33 -5.57
N PHE A 24 -20.21 -3.48 -6.87
CA PHE A 24 -19.17 -2.77 -7.61
C PHE A 24 -19.69 -1.38 -7.99
N ALA A 25 -19.11 -0.34 -7.40
CA ALA A 25 -19.51 1.04 -7.67
C ALA A 25 -19.05 1.49 -9.07
N GLY A 26 -19.71 2.52 -9.62
CA GLY A 26 -19.46 3.01 -10.98
C GLY A 26 -18.07 3.62 -11.20
N ASP A 27 -17.33 3.87 -10.12
CA ASP A 27 -15.94 4.31 -10.07
C ASP A 27 -14.94 3.14 -10.00
N ALA A 28 -15.42 1.91 -10.23
CA ALA A 28 -14.66 0.68 -10.16
C ALA A 28 -14.13 0.32 -8.76
N LEU A 29 -14.76 0.84 -7.70
CA LEU A 29 -14.47 0.45 -6.33
C LEU A 29 -15.32 -0.73 -5.88
N ASN A 30 -14.69 -1.69 -5.22
CA ASN A 30 -15.37 -2.75 -4.50
C ASN A 30 -15.92 -2.16 -3.19
N THR A 31 -17.25 -2.09 -3.05
CA THR A 31 -17.90 -1.54 -1.85
C THR A 31 -18.33 -2.62 -0.87
N TYR A 32 -18.53 -2.22 0.38
CA TYR A 32 -19.14 -3.03 1.42
C TYR A 32 -20.27 -2.23 2.09
N ASP A 33 -21.28 -2.93 2.58
CA ASP A 33 -22.31 -2.38 3.45
C ASP A 33 -21.78 -2.41 4.89
N GLY A 34 -21.84 -1.28 5.59
CA GLY A 34 -21.35 -1.15 6.97
C GLY A 34 -20.40 0.03 7.16
N VAL A 35 -19.89 0.19 8.39
CA VAL A 35 -18.85 1.17 8.73
C VAL A 35 -17.56 0.39 8.97
N LYS A 36 -16.47 0.78 8.33
CA LYS A 36 -15.16 0.21 8.65
C LYS A 36 -14.80 0.51 10.11
N ALA A 37 -14.64 -0.56 10.88
CA ALA A 37 -13.98 -0.54 12.17
C ALA A 37 -12.54 -1.05 12.00
N PRO A 38 -11.51 -0.35 12.52
CA PRO A 38 -10.16 -0.87 12.59
C PRO A 38 -10.13 -2.28 13.21
N GLY A 39 -9.40 -3.22 12.62
CA GLY A 39 -9.39 -4.62 13.06
C GLY A 39 -10.61 -5.46 12.60
N GLY A 40 -11.58 -4.84 11.93
CA GLY A 40 -12.74 -5.49 11.31
C GLY A 40 -12.46 -5.83 9.85
N CYS A 41 -13.35 -5.44 8.93
CA CYS A 41 -13.10 -5.66 7.50
C CYS A 41 -11.91 -4.82 7.03
N SER A 42 -10.96 -5.51 6.45
CA SER A 42 -9.71 -4.96 5.94
C SER A 42 -9.69 -4.99 4.42
N ASN A 43 -9.06 -4.00 3.82
CA ASN A 43 -8.72 -4.05 2.41
C ASN A 43 -7.53 -4.99 2.23
N GLY A 44 -7.68 -6.03 1.42
CA GLY A 44 -6.60 -6.93 1.06
C GLY A 44 -6.20 -6.75 -0.41
N ILE A 45 -4.94 -7.03 -0.76
CA ILE A 45 -4.51 -7.06 -2.15
C ILE A 45 -4.68 -8.47 -2.72
N LEU A 46 -5.57 -8.61 -3.70
CA LEU A 46 -5.90 -9.86 -4.36
C LEU A 46 -5.25 -9.99 -5.73
N LEU A 47 -5.07 -11.23 -6.16
CA LEU A 47 -4.51 -11.59 -7.46
C LEU A 47 -5.59 -12.16 -8.39
N SER A 48 -5.66 -11.59 -9.59
CA SER A 48 -6.49 -12.07 -10.70
C SER A 48 -5.60 -12.44 -11.89
N ILE A 49 -5.77 -13.66 -12.41
CA ILE A 49 -4.90 -14.23 -13.44
C ILE A 49 -5.67 -14.40 -14.74
N SER A 50 -5.01 -14.05 -15.84
CA SER A 50 -5.44 -14.36 -17.21
C SER A 50 -4.43 -15.26 -17.90
N ASN A 51 -4.93 -16.32 -18.52
CA ASN A 51 -4.14 -17.30 -19.30
C ASN A 51 -4.41 -17.21 -20.82
N ASP A 52 -5.18 -16.22 -21.26
CA ASP A 52 -5.68 -16.08 -22.63
C ASP A 52 -5.43 -14.68 -23.22
N GLY A 53 -4.34 -14.04 -22.79
CA GLY A 53 -3.94 -12.73 -23.30
C GLY A 53 -4.79 -11.57 -22.78
N GLY A 54 -5.48 -11.74 -21.65
CA GLY A 54 -6.32 -10.70 -21.02
C GLY A 54 -7.78 -10.74 -21.44
N LEU A 55 -8.22 -11.76 -22.20
CA LEU A 55 -9.62 -11.92 -22.60
C LEU A 55 -10.50 -12.29 -21.41
N THR A 56 -10.02 -13.17 -20.53
CA THR A 56 -10.70 -13.53 -19.29
C THR A 56 -9.76 -13.53 -18.10
N PHE A 57 -10.34 -13.36 -16.92
CA PHE A 57 -9.63 -13.32 -15.65
C PHE A 57 -10.36 -14.14 -14.59
N SER A 58 -9.61 -14.74 -13.67
CA SER A 58 -10.19 -15.44 -12.52
C SER A 58 -11.13 -14.53 -11.71
N GLY A 59 -10.77 -13.26 -11.51
CA GLY A 59 -11.58 -12.30 -10.77
C GLY A 59 -12.92 -11.90 -11.42
N GLY A 60 -13.15 -12.23 -12.70
CA GLY A 60 -14.44 -11.96 -13.36
C GLY A 60 -15.51 -13.03 -13.13
N SER A 61 -15.12 -14.19 -12.61
CA SER A 61 -16.02 -15.36 -12.45
C SER A 61 -15.88 -16.06 -11.09
N THR A 62 -14.85 -15.73 -10.32
CA THR A 62 -14.55 -16.31 -9.01
C THR A 62 -14.87 -15.30 -7.93
N ASP A 63 -15.58 -15.76 -6.89
CA ASP A 63 -15.80 -14.96 -5.66
C ASP A 63 -14.44 -14.46 -5.12
N PRO A 64 -14.27 -13.15 -4.88
CA PRO A 64 -13.01 -12.59 -4.37
C PRO A 64 -12.50 -13.25 -3.08
N ARG A 65 -13.38 -13.82 -2.25
CA ARG A 65 -12.98 -14.59 -1.06
C ARG A 65 -12.21 -15.87 -1.37
N ARG A 66 -12.23 -16.31 -2.62
CA ARG A 66 -11.53 -17.51 -3.12
C ARG A 66 -10.31 -17.16 -3.97
N LEU A 67 -10.03 -15.88 -4.18
CA LEU A 67 -8.82 -15.44 -4.88
C LEU A 67 -7.61 -15.48 -3.94
N THR A 68 -6.42 -15.55 -4.53
CA THR A 68 -5.17 -15.49 -3.79
C THR A 68 -4.95 -14.08 -3.25
N SER A 69 -4.77 -13.96 -1.92
CA SER A 69 -4.19 -12.75 -1.30
C SER A 69 -2.68 -12.77 -1.47
N VAL A 70 -2.08 -11.62 -1.81
CA VAL A 70 -0.62 -11.51 -1.95
C VAL A 70 0.11 -11.46 -0.60
N THR A 71 -0.64 -11.38 0.50
CA THR A 71 -0.07 -11.27 1.86
C THR A 71 -0.60 -12.39 2.74
N PRO A 72 0.19 -13.44 3.02
CA PRO A 72 -0.28 -14.61 3.75
C PRO A 72 -0.19 -14.49 5.28
N SER A 73 -0.19 -13.27 5.84
CA SER A 73 0.03 -13.05 7.28
C SER A 73 -1.29 -13.06 8.05
N ALA A 74 -1.34 -13.67 9.24
CA ALA A 74 -2.55 -13.64 10.08
C ALA A 74 -2.87 -12.21 10.60
N ALA A 75 -1.86 -11.34 10.71
CA ALA A 75 -2.04 -9.94 11.06
C ALA A 75 -2.76 -9.16 9.94
N GLN A 76 -2.65 -9.64 8.70
CA GLN A 76 -3.28 -9.00 7.55
C GLN A 76 -4.80 -9.07 7.60
N GLY A 77 -5.39 -10.12 8.18
CA GLY A 77 -6.84 -10.30 8.15
C GLY A 77 -7.65 -9.16 8.79
N GLY A 78 -7.03 -8.34 9.65
CA GLY A 78 -7.68 -7.19 10.29
C GLY A 78 -7.10 -5.82 9.91
N THR A 79 -6.17 -5.72 8.95
CA THR A 79 -5.45 -4.46 8.69
C THR A 79 -5.43 -4.09 7.21
N ASP A 80 -5.53 -2.81 6.88
CA ASP A 80 -5.65 -2.38 5.49
C ASP A 80 -4.33 -2.46 4.71
N GLN A 81 -4.48 -2.85 3.43
CA GLN A 81 -3.50 -2.65 2.38
C GLN A 81 -4.06 -1.80 1.26
N PHE A 82 -3.23 -0.99 0.60
CA PHE A 82 -3.72 -0.10 -0.47
C PHE A 82 -2.64 0.31 -1.47
N TRP A 83 -3.11 0.81 -2.62
CA TRP A 83 -2.33 1.25 -3.78
C TRP A 83 -1.24 0.26 -4.22
N PRO A 84 -1.62 -0.96 -4.64
CA PRO A 84 -0.67 -1.96 -5.07
C PRO A 84 -0.06 -1.61 -6.42
N TRP A 85 1.21 -1.94 -6.58
CA TRP A 85 1.92 -1.97 -7.87
C TRP A 85 2.53 -3.34 -8.07
N ALA A 86 2.49 -3.85 -9.29
CA ALA A 86 3.00 -5.18 -9.62
C ALA A 86 3.94 -5.15 -10.83
N ALA A 87 4.96 -6.01 -10.78
CA ALA A 87 5.86 -6.24 -11.90
C ALA A 87 6.30 -7.70 -11.91
N PHE A 88 6.71 -8.20 -13.06
CA PHE A 88 7.43 -9.46 -13.16
C PHE A 88 8.93 -9.20 -13.26
N THR A 89 9.72 -9.96 -12.51
CA THR A 89 11.17 -10.04 -12.76
C THR A 89 11.42 -10.77 -14.08
N LEU A 90 12.63 -10.64 -14.64
CA LEU A 90 13.03 -11.40 -15.84
C LEU A 90 12.89 -12.93 -15.65
N GLY A 91 13.07 -13.42 -14.42
CA GLY A 91 12.90 -14.83 -14.07
C GLY A 91 11.45 -15.29 -13.87
N GLY A 92 10.47 -14.42 -14.12
CA GLY A 92 9.05 -14.76 -14.01
C GLY A 92 8.47 -14.71 -12.59
N THR A 93 9.22 -14.19 -11.61
CA THR A 93 8.68 -13.93 -10.27
C THR A 93 7.76 -12.72 -10.32
N LEU A 94 6.51 -12.86 -9.90
CA LEU A 94 5.61 -11.73 -9.63
C LEU A 94 6.04 -11.06 -8.33
N VAL A 95 6.24 -9.75 -8.37
CA VAL A 95 6.48 -8.91 -7.20
C VAL A 95 5.40 -7.85 -7.10
N VAL A 96 4.97 -7.56 -5.89
CA VAL A 96 3.88 -6.63 -5.60
C VAL A 96 4.28 -5.75 -4.42
N SER A 97 4.29 -4.43 -4.60
CA SER A 97 4.51 -3.47 -3.51
C SER A 97 3.21 -2.75 -3.18
N TYR A 98 2.97 -2.46 -1.91
CA TYR A 98 1.73 -1.85 -1.44
C TYR A 98 1.96 -1.16 -0.10
N TYR A 99 1.08 -0.22 0.23
CA TYR A 99 1.01 0.30 1.60
C TYR A 99 0.32 -0.71 2.49
N ASP A 100 0.79 -0.83 3.74
CA ASP A 100 0.46 -1.92 4.66
C ASP A 100 0.32 -1.40 6.10
N ARG A 101 -0.78 -1.76 6.76
CA ARG A 101 -1.06 -1.37 8.16
C ARG A 101 -0.94 -2.52 9.16
N GLN A 102 -0.40 -3.68 8.75
CA GLN A 102 -0.29 -4.85 9.62
C GLN A 102 0.69 -4.71 10.80
N TYR A 103 1.45 -3.61 10.87
CA TYR A 103 2.54 -3.44 11.84
C TYR A 103 2.08 -2.74 13.12
N GLY A 104 2.20 -3.43 14.26
CA GLY A 104 1.91 -2.84 15.57
C GLY A 104 0.46 -2.36 15.69
N SER A 105 0.27 -1.05 15.87
CA SER A 105 -1.05 -0.42 16.01
C SER A 105 -1.45 0.43 14.80
N ASP A 106 -0.77 0.26 13.66
CA ASP A 106 -0.87 1.14 12.49
C ASP A 106 -2.29 1.24 11.91
N GLU A 107 -3.03 0.13 11.93
CA GLU A 107 -4.45 0.12 11.56
C GLU A 107 -5.31 1.06 12.40
N PHE A 108 -4.96 1.27 13.68
CA PHE A 108 -5.69 2.13 14.60
C PHE A 108 -5.17 3.57 14.63
N THR A 109 -3.87 3.76 14.41
CA THR A 109 -3.23 5.09 14.42
C THR A 109 -3.28 5.77 13.06
N GLY A 110 -3.59 5.03 12.00
CA GLY A 110 -3.56 5.48 10.61
C GLY A 110 -2.15 5.50 10.00
N PHE A 111 -1.14 5.10 10.77
CA PHE A 111 0.21 4.92 10.27
C PHE A 111 0.23 3.82 9.20
N SER A 112 1.24 3.84 8.35
CA SER A 112 1.37 2.85 7.29
C SER A 112 2.83 2.59 6.95
N ASP A 113 3.09 1.39 6.48
CA ASP A 113 4.38 0.96 5.96
C ASP A 113 4.29 0.69 4.47
N VAL A 114 5.44 0.44 3.84
CA VAL A 114 5.48 -0.20 2.53
C VAL A 114 5.96 -1.63 2.71
N SER A 115 5.22 -2.55 2.12
CA SER A 115 5.56 -3.97 2.07
C SER A 115 5.73 -4.41 0.63
N MET A 116 6.47 -5.50 0.44
CA MET A 116 6.61 -6.16 -0.85
C MET A 116 6.34 -7.65 -0.69
N ALA A 117 5.46 -8.18 -1.53
CA ALA A 117 5.19 -9.60 -1.67
C ALA A 117 5.78 -10.15 -2.97
N ALA A 118 6.24 -11.40 -2.96
CA ALA A 118 6.80 -12.06 -4.14
C ALA A 118 6.34 -13.51 -4.27
N SER A 119 6.09 -13.97 -5.50
CA SER A 119 5.67 -15.34 -5.81
C SER A 119 6.21 -15.83 -7.16
N ARG A 120 6.60 -17.10 -7.24
CA ARG A 120 6.99 -17.79 -8.49
C ARG A 120 5.88 -18.65 -9.08
N ASP A 121 4.88 -19.02 -8.27
CA ASP A 121 3.79 -19.92 -8.67
C ASP A 121 2.42 -19.25 -8.65
N LEU A 122 2.35 -17.96 -8.28
CA LEU A 122 1.14 -17.13 -8.21
C LEU A 122 0.13 -17.61 -7.15
N VAL A 123 0.55 -18.52 -6.27
CA VAL A 123 -0.30 -19.09 -5.21
C VAL A 123 0.33 -18.83 -3.85
N HIS A 124 1.63 -19.07 -3.72
CA HIS A 124 2.36 -18.89 -2.47
C HIS A 124 3.20 -17.62 -2.55
N PHE A 125 2.91 -16.68 -1.65
CA PHE A 125 3.63 -15.42 -1.54
C PHE A 125 4.55 -15.39 -0.32
N SER A 126 5.65 -14.67 -0.43
CA SER A 126 6.47 -14.25 0.71
C SER A 126 6.47 -12.72 0.77
N ALA A 127 6.10 -12.16 1.91
CA ALA A 127 6.02 -10.72 2.13
C ALA A 127 7.17 -10.23 3.03
N THR A 128 7.66 -9.02 2.77
CA THR A 128 8.71 -8.37 3.57
C THR A 128 8.41 -6.88 3.71
N ARG A 129 8.61 -6.34 4.91
CA ARG A 129 8.54 -4.90 5.18
C ARG A 129 9.70 -4.18 4.50
N ILE A 130 9.40 -3.16 3.72
CA ILE A 130 10.39 -2.36 2.98
C ILE A 130 10.80 -1.12 3.77
N THR A 131 9.85 -0.46 4.42
CA THR A 131 10.11 0.67 5.31
C THR A 131 10.82 0.20 6.58
N SER A 132 11.77 0.99 7.06
CA SER A 132 12.49 0.71 8.31
C SER A 132 11.67 1.01 9.57
N SER A 133 10.59 1.77 9.43
CA SER A 133 9.67 2.16 10.51
C SER A 133 8.35 2.64 9.92
N SER A 134 7.30 2.59 10.73
CA SER A 134 5.96 3.01 10.34
C SER A 134 5.97 4.50 10.00
N MET A 135 5.25 4.87 8.96
CA MET A 135 5.15 6.24 8.48
C MET A 135 3.86 6.85 9.02
N PRO A 136 3.90 8.09 9.56
CA PRO A 136 2.68 8.75 10.03
C PRO A 136 1.73 9.07 8.87
N PRO A 137 0.42 9.26 9.12
CA PRO A 137 -0.49 9.78 8.11
C PRO A 137 0.03 11.08 7.47
N PRO A 138 -0.18 11.32 6.17
CA PRO A 138 0.25 12.55 5.52
C PRO A 138 -0.46 13.76 6.14
N SER A 139 0.25 14.86 6.33
CA SER A 139 -0.35 16.10 6.87
C SER A 139 -1.32 16.78 5.89
N GLN A 140 -1.26 16.40 4.61
CA GLN A 140 -2.08 16.89 3.52
C GLN A 140 -3.33 16.03 3.35
N PHE A 141 -4.38 16.58 2.74
CA PHE A 141 -5.64 15.87 2.43
C PHE A 141 -6.23 15.11 3.62
N GLU A 142 -6.18 15.71 4.82
CA GLU A 142 -6.71 15.14 6.06
C GLU A 142 -6.14 13.76 6.42
N GLY A 143 -4.92 13.42 5.98
CA GLY A 143 -4.31 12.12 6.24
C GLY A 143 -4.77 10.99 5.33
N THR A 144 -5.55 11.29 4.29
CA THR A 144 -6.20 10.26 3.47
C THR A 144 -5.48 9.95 2.17
N PHE A 145 -4.55 10.80 1.73
CA PHE A 145 -3.93 10.68 0.41
C PHE A 145 -2.40 10.77 0.50
N TYR A 146 -1.71 9.67 0.18
CA TYR A 146 -0.25 9.65 0.11
C TYR A 146 0.27 10.14 -1.27
N GLY A 147 -0.59 10.64 -2.16
CA GLY A 147 -0.20 11.04 -3.52
C GLY A 147 -0.28 9.89 -4.53
N ASP A 148 -0.20 10.20 -5.82
CA ASP A 148 -0.13 9.19 -6.91
C ASP A 148 1.31 8.70 -7.18
N TYR A 149 2.25 8.99 -6.27
CA TYR A 149 3.69 8.80 -6.47
C TYR A 149 4.19 7.45 -5.95
N ALA A 150 3.45 6.38 -6.25
CA ALA A 150 3.87 5.00 -6.00
C ALA A 150 4.18 4.29 -7.32
N GLY A 151 5.00 3.23 -7.26
CA GLY A 151 5.42 2.51 -8.45
C GLY A 151 6.29 1.31 -8.11
N LEU A 152 6.45 0.42 -9.09
CA LEU A 152 7.32 -0.75 -8.96
C LEU A 152 7.96 -1.07 -10.30
N SER A 153 9.28 -1.25 -10.28
CA SER A 153 10.03 -1.82 -11.41
C SER A 153 10.83 -3.03 -10.95
N ALA A 154 10.93 -4.04 -11.81
CA ALA A 154 11.73 -5.24 -11.58
C ALA A 154 12.60 -5.50 -12.81
N ALA A 155 13.80 -4.93 -12.82
CA ALA A 155 14.70 -4.94 -13.97
C ALA A 155 16.17 -5.07 -13.53
N GLY A 156 17.03 -5.61 -14.40
CA GLY A 156 18.47 -5.71 -14.13
C GLY A 156 18.84 -6.54 -12.90
N GLY A 157 18.00 -7.50 -12.49
CA GLY A 157 18.20 -8.33 -11.30
C GLY A 157 17.82 -7.64 -9.98
N ALA A 158 17.26 -6.45 -10.03
CA ALA A 158 16.85 -5.66 -8.87
C ALA A 158 15.36 -5.29 -8.93
N ILE A 159 14.79 -5.04 -7.76
CA ILE A 159 13.42 -4.57 -7.60
C ILE A 159 13.47 -3.17 -6.97
N HIS A 160 12.72 -2.23 -7.55
CA HIS A 160 12.71 -0.82 -7.19
C HIS A 160 11.27 -0.38 -6.92
N PRO A 161 10.76 -0.58 -5.69
CA PRO A 161 9.56 0.11 -5.26
C PRO A 161 9.86 1.60 -5.10
N ILE A 162 8.91 2.44 -5.50
CA ILE A 162 8.88 3.86 -5.17
C ILE A 162 7.59 4.14 -4.40
N TRP A 163 7.66 5.03 -3.41
CA TRP A 163 6.52 5.44 -2.61
C TRP A 163 6.69 6.86 -2.10
N ALA A 164 5.59 7.46 -1.67
CA ALA A 164 5.61 8.69 -0.89
C ALA A 164 5.82 8.37 0.59
N ASP A 165 6.92 8.84 1.15
CA ASP A 165 7.35 8.66 2.53
C ASP A 165 7.03 9.89 3.37
N THR A 166 6.35 9.70 4.49
CA THR A 166 5.83 10.78 5.35
C THR A 166 6.63 10.95 6.65
N ARG A 167 7.80 10.31 6.77
CA ARG A 167 8.58 10.37 8.02
C ARG A 167 9.36 11.67 8.17
N THR A 168 9.59 12.38 7.07
CA THR A 168 10.27 13.69 7.08
C THR A 168 9.29 14.80 7.45
N ALA A 169 9.67 15.65 8.39
CA ALA A 169 8.88 16.83 8.74
C ALA A 169 8.80 17.82 7.56
N GLU A 170 7.67 18.50 7.42
CA GLU A 170 7.48 19.59 6.49
C GLU A 170 8.35 20.77 6.93
N LEU A 171 9.14 21.31 5.99
CA LEU A 171 10.09 22.39 6.24
C LEU A 171 9.69 23.61 5.43
N PHE A 172 9.54 24.75 6.10
CA PHE A 172 9.26 26.04 5.45
C PHE A 172 10.13 27.16 6.01
N LEU A 173 10.21 28.26 5.27
CA LEU A 173 10.91 29.47 5.71
C LEU A 173 10.22 30.03 6.96
N CYS A 174 10.98 30.18 8.05
CA CYS A 174 10.44 30.78 9.27
C CYS A 174 9.84 32.17 8.99
N PRO A 175 8.65 32.49 9.52
CA PRO A 175 8.04 33.81 9.35
C PRO A 175 9.00 34.94 9.76
N GLY A 176 9.13 35.96 8.91
CA GLY A 176 10.01 37.11 9.14
C GLY A 176 11.49 36.90 8.79
N THR A 177 11.88 35.72 8.32
CA THR A 177 13.26 35.42 7.85
C THR A 177 13.37 35.52 6.33
N GLY A 178 14.59 35.47 5.78
CA GLY A 178 14.82 35.60 4.34
C GLY A 178 14.64 37.02 3.80
N THR A 179 14.91 38.03 4.63
CA THR A 179 14.84 39.46 4.28
C THR A 179 16.24 40.10 4.33
N PRO A 180 16.47 41.30 3.76
CA PRO A 180 17.81 41.91 3.69
C PRO A 180 18.56 42.07 5.04
N LEU A 181 17.84 42.08 6.16
CA LEU A 181 18.41 42.17 7.52
C LEU A 181 18.18 40.92 8.38
N HIS A 182 17.43 39.94 7.89
CA HIS A 182 17.14 38.70 8.62
C HIS A 182 17.46 37.49 7.74
N PRO A 183 18.55 36.75 7.99
CA PRO A 183 18.94 35.62 7.15
C PRO A 183 17.84 34.55 7.16
N PRO A 184 17.71 33.73 6.09
CA PRO A 184 16.77 32.62 6.06
C PRO A 184 16.96 31.65 7.23
N ALA A 185 15.85 31.20 7.82
CA ALA A 185 15.85 30.10 8.78
C ALA A 185 14.76 29.09 8.42
N VAL A 186 14.97 27.84 8.82
CA VAL A 186 14.06 26.71 8.55
C VAL A 186 13.22 26.41 9.78
N CYS A 187 11.92 26.29 9.59
CA CYS A 187 10.93 25.97 10.61
C CYS A 187 10.10 24.75 10.19
N THR A 188 9.52 24.09 11.19
CA THR A 188 8.44 23.09 11.02
C THR A 188 7.12 23.67 11.51
N GLY A 189 6.02 23.03 11.15
CA GLY A 189 4.67 23.38 11.59
C GLY A 189 3.92 22.17 12.12
N SER A 190 2.65 22.36 12.46
CA SER A 190 1.71 21.28 12.79
C SER A 190 0.51 21.33 11.84
N ALA A 191 -0.09 20.17 11.60
CA ALA A 191 -1.37 19.98 10.95
C ALA A 191 -2.35 19.34 11.95
N PRO A 192 -3.68 19.45 11.74
CA PRO A 192 -4.68 18.87 12.64
C PRO A 192 -4.47 17.37 12.91
N ASN A 193 -3.95 16.64 11.92
CA ASN A 193 -3.73 15.19 11.95
C ASN A 193 -2.25 14.78 12.06
N ALA A 194 -1.31 15.73 12.13
CA ALA A 194 0.13 15.44 12.20
C ALA A 194 0.90 16.56 12.92
N ASN A 195 1.66 16.23 13.96
CA ASN A 195 2.53 17.16 14.66
C ASN A 195 3.93 16.54 14.90
N PRO A 196 4.98 16.99 14.19
CA PRO A 196 4.95 18.03 13.17
C PRO A 196 4.17 17.61 11.92
N ALA A 197 3.74 18.60 11.13
CA ALA A 197 3.33 18.36 9.76
C ALA A 197 4.49 17.69 9.01
N ASN A 198 4.18 16.82 8.05
CA ASN A 198 5.16 16.04 7.30
C ASN A 198 5.08 16.34 5.80
N ASN A 199 6.21 16.16 5.12
CA ASN A 199 6.28 16.17 3.68
C ASN A 199 6.10 14.74 3.13
N GLN A 200 5.74 14.62 1.85
CA GLN A 200 5.55 13.36 1.13
C GLN A 200 6.70 13.17 0.15
N GLU A 201 7.86 12.78 0.67
CA GLU A 201 9.09 12.62 -0.12
C GLU A 201 9.02 11.35 -0.98
N ILE A 202 9.43 11.42 -2.24
CA ILE A 202 9.54 10.23 -3.08
C ILE A 202 10.77 9.44 -2.64
N PHE A 203 10.54 8.23 -2.13
CA PHE A 203 11.60 7.34 -1.67
C PHE A 203 11.65 6.07 -2.51
N THR A 204 12.85 5.48 -2.57
CA THR A 204 13.06 4.18 -3.19
C THR A 204 14.17 3.45 -2.48
N VAL A 205 14.13 2.12 -2.54
CA VAL A 205 15.22 1.25 -2.13
C VAL A 205 15.44 0.20 -3.19
N ILE A 206 16.66 -0.33 -3.24
CA ILE A 206 16.97 -1.49 -4.07
C ILE A 206 16.72 -2.73 -3.23
N VAL A 207 15.71 -3.51 -3.63
CA VAL A 207 15.41 -4.80 -3.00
C VAL A 207 16.01 -5.89 -3.89
N PRO A 208 16.95 -6.70 -3.36
CA PRO A 208 17.42 -7.89 -4.09
C PRO A 208 16.24 -8.83 -4.35
N SER A 209 16.29 -9.56 -5.48
CA SER A 209 15.34 -10.65 -5.73
C SER A 209 15.35 -11.61 -4.53
N PRO A 210 14.22 -11.84 -3.85
CA PRO A 210 14.15 -12.74 -2.69
C PRO A 210 14.46 -14.20 -3.05
N PHE A 211 14.59 -14.50 -4.35
CA PHE A 211 14.88 -15.83 -4.86
C PHE A 211 16.23 -15.94 -5.60
N GLY A 212 17.15 -14.99 -5.40
CA GLY A 212 18.46 -14.96 -6.06
C GLY A 212 18.39 -14.52 -7.53
N GLY A 213 19.50 -13.97 -8.05
CA GLY A 213 19.63 -13.58 -9.46
C GLY A 213 19.61 -14.83 -10.36
N GLY A 214 18.74 -14.82 -11.35
CA GLY A 214 18.76 -15.80 -12.45
C GLY A 214 19.77 -15.43 -13.51
#